data_AF-A0A3N5X5I7-F1
#
_entry.id   AF-A0A3N5X5I7-F1
#
_cell.length_a   1.000
_cell.length_b   1.000
_cell.length_c   1.000
_cell.angle_alpha   90.00
_cell.angle_beta   90.00
_cell.angle_gamma   90.00
#
_symmetry.space_group_name_H-M   'P 1'
#
loop_
_entity.id
_entity.type
_entity.pdbx_description
1 polymer ?
#
loop_
_entity_poly.entity_id
_entity_poly.type
_entity_poly.pdbx_seq_one_letter_code
_entity_poly.pdbx_strand_id
1 'polypeptide(L)'
;MKPILSRRSFLQHSAVGLGAIGSLSASVAGAESMPKRVLGKTGLEVSILSFGGGSNFLKNKDGVWEAMIEKAIQEGITLFDTSAGYKFGSAVTSEERLGQILPKYRKSIILSTKIETTTRDVSEGMK
;
A
#
# COMPACT_ATOMS: atom_id res chain seq x y z
N MET A 1 -3.92 -5.19 41.69
CA MET A 1 -2.81 -5.16 40.73
C MET A 1 -3.22 -5.95 39.48
N LYS A 2 -3.19 -5.36 38.27
CA LYS A 2 -3.50 -6.10 37.04
C LYS A 2 -2.35 -7.09 36.74
N PRO A 3 -2.62 -8.37 36.45
CA PRO A 3 -1.57 -9.31 36.11
C PRO A 3 -0.91 -8.88 34.79
N ILE A 4 0.41 -8.73 34.80
CA ILE A 4 1.21 -8.45 33.61
C ILE A 4 1.26 -9.75 32.80
N LEU A 5 0.58 -9.77 31.65
CA LEU A 5 0.60 -10.91 30.75
C LEU A 5 2.02 -11.10 30.22
N SER A 6 2.66 -12.22 30.58
CA SER A 6 3.98 -12.58 30.05
C SER A 6 3.84 -13.21 28.66
N ARG A 7 4.86 -13.05 27.79
CA ARG A 7 4.90 -13.66 26.45
C ARG A 7 4.62 -15.16 26.47
N ARG A 8 5.14 -15.87 27.48
CA ARG A 8 4.92 -17.31 27.68
C ARG A 8 3.45 -17.62 28.01
N SER A 9 2.86 -16.83 28.92
CA SER A 9 1.45 -16.98 29.29
C SER A 9 0.53 -16.72 28.09
N PHE A 10 0.85 -15.72 27.26
CA PHE A 10 0.12 -15.45 26.03
C PHE A 10 0.16 -16.63 25.05
N LEU A 11 1.35 -17.18 24.77
CA LEU A 11 1.50 -18.33 23.85
C LEU A 11 0.74 -19.57 24.34
N GLN A 12 0.78 -19.86 25.65
CA GLN A 12 0.07 -20.98 26.24
C GLN A 12 -1.45 -20.85 26.10
N HIS A 13 -2.00 -19.65 26.34
CA HIS A 13 -3.44 -19.42 26.18
C HIS A 13 -3.88 -19.36 24.71
N SER A 14 -3.00 -18.92 23.80
CA SER A 14 -3.26 -18.90 22.35
C SER A 14 -3.39 -20.30 21.77
N ALA A 15 -2.59 -21.26 22.26
CA ALA A 15 -2.58 -22.63 21.76
C ALA A 15 -3.89 -23.39 22.05
N VAL A 16 -4.56 -23.10 23.17
CA VAL A 16 -5.85 -23.71 23.52
C VAL A 16 -6.99 -23.16 22.64
N GLY A 17 -6.86 -21.94 22.13
CA GLY A 17 -7.84 -21.32 21.22
C GLY A 17 -7.84 -21.89 19.79
N LEU A 18 -6.77 -22.59 19.38
CA LEU A 18 -6.66 -23.15 18.03
C LEU A 18 -7.50 -24.40 17.80
N GLY A 19 -7.93 -25.10 18.86
CA GLY A 19 -8.77 -26.30 18.75
C GLY A 19 -10.21 -26.02 18.29
N ALA A 20 -10.70 -24.78 18.43
CA ALA A 20 -12.06 -24.39 18.04
C ALA A 20 -12.15 -23.66 16.68
N ILE A 21 -11.01 -23.42 16.01
CA ILE A 21 -10.93 -22.78 14.68
C ILE A 21 -10.48 -23.81 13.62
N GLY A 22 -10.67 -25.11 13.89
CA GLY A 22 -10.28 -26.20 13.01
C GLY A 22 -11.14 -26.37 11.75
N SER A 23 -12.07 -25.45 11.46
CA SER A 23 -13.02 -25.58 10.34
C SER A 23 -13.21 -24.33 9.49
N LEU A 24 -12.35 -23.31 9.62
CA LEU A 24 -12.22 -22.32 8.55
C LEU A 24 -11.33 -22.93 7.45
N SER A 25 -11.98 -23.70 6.59
CA SER A 25 -11.43 -24.08 5.28
C SER A 25 -11.05 -22.79 4.57
N ALA A 26 -9.76 -22.43 4.62
CA ALA A 26 -9.22 -21.44 3.72
C ALA A 26 -9.30 -22.08 2.33
N SER A 27 -10.33 -21.72 1.57
CA SER A 27 -10.44 -22.05 0.16
C SER A 27 -9.28 -21.37 -0.58
N VAL A 28 -8.13 -22.04 -0.62
CA VAL A 28 -7.09 -21.77 -1.62
C VAL A 28 -7.55 -22.42 -2.92
N ALA A 29 -8.59 -21.83 -3.51
CA ALA A 29 -9.12 -22.22 -4.80
C ALA A 29 -8.78 -21.12 -5.81
N GLY A 30 -8.06 -21.49 -6.86
CA GLY A 30 -7.87 -20.67 -8.06
C GLY A 30 -6.77 -19.62 -7.97
N ALA A 31 -6.21 -19.24 -9.12
CA ALA A 31 -5.43 -18.02 -9.26
C ALA A 31 -6.37 -16.82 -9.05
N GLU A 32 -6.67 -16.52 -7.79
CA GLU A 32 -7.58 -15.46 -7.40
C GLU A 32 -6.98 -14.12 -7.84
N SER A 33 -7.73 -13.38 -8.65
CA SER A 33 -7.42 -11.99 -8.99
C SER A 33 -7.08 -11.18 -7.73
N MET A 34 -6.18 -10.20 -7.83
CA MET A 34 -5.74 -9.33 -6.72
C MET A 34 -6.90 -9.02 -5.76
N PRO A 35 -6.87 -9.55 -4.50
CA PRO A 35 -7.95 -9.33 -3.57
C PRO A 35 -8.16 -7.84 -3.31
N LYS A 36 -9.42 -7.45 -3.16
CA LYS A 36 -9.81 -6.06 -2.91
C LYS A 36 -10.55 -5.91 -1.59
N ARG A 37 -10.57 -4.68 -1.07
CA ARG A 37 -11.29 -4.31 0.15
C ARG A 37 -11.82 -2.89 0.06
N VAL A 38 -12.98 -2.65 0.66
CA VAL A 38 -13.52 -1.30 0.85
C VAL A 38 -12.68 -0.54 1.87
N LEU A 39 -12.25 0.67 1.52
CA LEU A 39 -11.48 1.56 2.39
C LEU A 39 -12.40 2.16 3.47
N GLY A 40 -12.39 1.58 4.66
CA GLY A 40 -13.20 2.05 5.78
C GLY A 40 -14.69 2.09 5.45
N LYS A 41 -15.35 3.24 5.71
CA LYS A 41 -16.78 3.46 5.41
C LYS A 41 -17.00 4.28 4.12
N THR A 42 -15.99 4.39 3.26
CA THR A 42 -16.02 5.29 2.09
C THR A 42 -16.75 4.71 0.88
N GLY A 43 -16.94 3.38 0.84
CA GLY A 43 -17.41 2.68 -0.36
C GLY A 43 -16.36 2.55 -1.47
N LEU A 44 -15.18 3.15 -1.33
CA LEU A 44 -14.09 3.04 -2.29
C LEU A 44 -13.41 1.68 -2.17
N GLU A 45 -13.46 0.88 -3.23
CA GLU A 45 -12.79 -0.42 -3.28
C GLU A 45 -11.35 -0.28 -3.81
N VAL A 46 -10.37 -0.80 -3.06
CA VAL A 46 -8.94 -0.78 -3.40
C VAL A 46 -8.35 -2.19 -3.39
N SER A 47 -7.29 -2.43 -4.16
CA SER A 47 -6.47 -3.63 -4.01
C SER A 47 -5.90 -3.73 -2.58
N ILE A 48 -5.79 -4.95 -2.05
CA ILE A 48 -5.29 -5.19 -0.69
C ILE A 48 -3.80 -4.84 -0.55
N LEU A 49 -3.07 -4.84 -1.67
CA LEU A 49 -1.71 -4.32 -1.79
C LEU A 49 -1.73 -2.99 -2.54
N SER A 50 -0.88 -2.05 -2.12
CA SER A 50 -0.66 -0.79 -2.82
C SER A 50 0.78 -0.69 -3.35
N PHE A 51 0.96 0.07 -4.42
CA PHE A 51 2.28 0.41 -4.94
C PHE A 51 2.79 1.68 -4.25
N GLY A 52 3.88 1.57 -3.50
CA GLY A 52 4.49 2.71 -2.80
C GLY A 52 5.58 3.40 -3.63
N GLY A 53 5.40 4.69 -3.91
CA GLY A 53 6.33 5.55 -4.65
C GLY A 53 7.56 6.04 -3.84
N GLY A 54 7.83 5.45 -2.68
CA GLY A 54 8.84 5.92 -1.74
C GLY A 54 10.29 5.55 -2.10
N SER A 55 11.17 5.57 -1.09
CA SER A 55 12.62 5.46 -1.24
C SER A 55 13.11 4.21 -1.98
N ASN A 56 12.50 3.04 -1.77
CA ASN A 56 12.90 1.83 -2.49
C ASN A 56 12.52 1.86 -3.97
N PHE A 57 11.37 2.46 -4.32
CA PHE A 57 10.99 2.67 -5.71
C PHE A 57 11.93 3.67 -6.40
N LEU A 58 12.23 4.78 -5.73
CA LEU A 58 13.05 5.87 -6.29
C LEU A 58 14.54 5.53 -6.43
N LYS A 59 15.05 4.48 -5.78
CA LYS A 59 16.42 3.96 -5.99
C LYS A 59 16.61 3.29 -7.36
N ASN A 60 15.54 2.90 -8.04
CA ASN A 60 15.63 2.24 -9.34
C ASN A 60 16.00 3.23 -10.45
N LYS A 61 16.88 2.80 -11.36
CA LYS A 61 17.34 3.57 -12.52
C LYS A 61 16.28 3.63 -13.61
N ASP A 62 16.39 4.60 -14.50
CA ASP A 62 15.56 4.69 -15.69
C ASP A 62 15.71 3.44 -16.57
N GLY A 63 14.61 3.04 -17.22
CA GLY A 63 14.47 1.76 -17.91
C GLY A 63 14.14 0.57 -17.00
N VAL A 64 14.19 0.72 -15.67
CA VAL A 64 13.86 -0.34 -14.71
C VAL A 64 12.52 -0.07 -14.01
N TRP A 65 12.29 1.16 -13.56
CA TRP A 65 11.14 1.50 -12.72
C TRP A 65 9.81 1.52 -13.50
N GLU A 66 9.86 1.75 -14.81
CA GLU A 66 8.71 1.84 -15.71
C GLU A 66 7.96 0.50 -15.75
N ALA A 67 8.70 -0.59 -15.98
CA ALA A 67 8.16 -1.94 -16.02
C ALA A 67 7.59 -2.37 -14.65
N MET A 68 8.12 -1.84 -13.54
CA MET A 68 7.58 -2.15 -12.21
C MET A 68 6.16 -1.61 -12.03
N ILE A 69 5.89 -0.40 -12.51
CA ILE A 69 4.54 0.20 -12.45
C ILE A 69 3.58 -0.61 -13.32
N GLU A 70 3.97 -0.89 -14.57
CA GLU A 70 3.11 -1.65 -15.49
C GLU A 70 2.84 -3.06 -14.99
N LYS A 71 3.85 -3.73 -14.45
CA LYS A 71 3.70 -5.04 -13.84
C LYS A 71 2.74 -5.00 -12.65
N ALA A 72 2.85 -4.00 -11.78
CA ALA A 72 1.92 -3.82 -10.66
C ALA A 72 0.46 -3.73 -11.14
N ILE A 73 0.20 -2.97 -12.20
CA ILE A 73 -1.13 -2.83 -12.79
C ILE A 73 -1.62 -4.16 -13.39
N GLN A 74 -0.75 -4.87 -14.12
CA GLN A 74 -1.06 -6.19 -14.69
C GLN A 74 -1.39 -7.23 -13.62
N GLU A 75 -0.71 -7.17 -12.48
CA GLU A 75 -0.98 -8.02 -11.31
C GLU A 75 -2.21 -7.55 -10.51
N GLY A 76 -2.91 -6.50 -10.95
CA GLY A 76 -4.17 -6.06 -10.38
C GLY A 76 -4.07 -5.06 -9.22
N ILE A 77 -2.88 -4.48 -8.97
CA ILE A 77 -2.73 -3.37 -8.01
C ILE A 77 -3.44 -2.14 -8.58
N THR A 78 -4.41 -1.61 -7.82
CA THR A 78 -5.19 -0.44 -8.21
C THR A 78 -4.87 0.80 -7.38
N LEU A 79 -4.26 0.66 -6.20
CA LEU A 79 -3.88 1.78 -5.34
C LEU A 79 -2.40 2.13 -5.48
N PHE A 80 -2.11 3.36 -5.92
CA PHE A 80 -0.77 3.92 -6.06
C PHE A 80 -0.60 5.09 -5.10
N ASP A 81 0.48 5.06 -4.32
CA ASP A 81 0.77 6.08 -3.30
C ASP A 81 2.05 6.83 -3.61
N THR A 82 2.01 8.16 -3.46
CA THR A 82 3.15 9.06 -3.69
C THR A 82 3.15 10.23 -2.68
N SER A 83 4.04 11.19 -2.87
CA SER A 83 4.17 12.42 -2.08
C SER A 83 4.97 13.45 -2.88
N ALA A 84 4.67 14.74 -2.69
CA ALA A 84 5.47 15.84 -3.22
C ALA A 84 6.94 15.78 -2.76
N GLY A 85 7.21 15.28 -1.53
CA GLY A 85 8.57 15.14 -0.99
C GLY A 85 9.34 13.90 -1.44
N TYR A 86 8.71 12.99 -2.20
CA TYR A 86 9.38 11.76 -2.64
C TYR A 86 10.31 12.04 -3.82
N LYS A 87 11.57 12.35 -3.50
CA LYS A 87 12.69 12.42 -4.46
C LYS A 87 13.86 11.52 -4.09
N PHE A 88 14.24 11.44 -2.80
CA PHE A 88 15.28 10.53 -2.28
C PHE A 88 16.59 10.45 -3.12
N GLY A 89 17.05 11.57 -3.67
CA GLY A 89 18.27 11.62 -4.50
C GLY A 89 18.08 11.16 -5.95
N SER A 90 16.88 10.78 -6.35
CA SER A 90 16.51 10.56 -7.76
C SER A 90 16.56 11.88 -8.53
N ALA A 91 16.82 11.80 -9.84
CA ALA A 91 16.76 12.94 -10.75
C ALA A 91 15.35 13.55 -10.81
N VAL A 92 14.33 12.69 -10.87
CA VAL A 92 12.90 13.01 -10.93
C VAL A 92 12.16 12.54 -9.68
N THR A 93 11.05 13.19 -9.34
CA THR A 93 10.20 12.84 -8.20
C THR A 93 9.38 11.57 -8.49
N SER A 94 8.80 10.99 -7.44
CA SER A 94 7.84 9.89 -7.60
C SER A 94 6.61 10.32 -8.39
N GLU A 95 6.11 11.54 -8.17
CA GLU A 95 4.94 12.07 -8.90
C GLU A 95 5.23 12.20 -10.40
N GLU A 96 6.43 12.69 -10.76
CA GLU A 96 6.87 12.77 -12.16
C GLU A 96 6.96 11.40 -12.81
N ARG A 97 7.55 10.40 -12.13
CA ARG A 97 7.63 9.01 -12.64
C ARG A 97 6.25 8.40 -12.87
N LEU A 98 5.36 8.52 -11.88
CA LEU A 98 3.99 8.02 -12.01
C LEU A 98 3.23 8.78 -13.10
N GLY A 99 3.44 10.08 -13.23
CA GLY A 99 2.84 10.93 -14.26
C GLY A 99 3.20 10.54 -15.70
N GLN A 100 4.34 9.89 -15.91
CA GLN A 100 4.73 9.39 -17.23
C GLN A 100 3.95 8.13 -17.65
N ILE A 101 3.56 7.27 -16.69
CA ILE A 101 3.00 5.94 -16.97
C ILE A 101 1.51 5.83 -16.66
N LEU A 102 1.03 6.42 -15.57
CA LEU A 102 -0.35 6.25 -15.11
C LEU A 102 -1.45 6.91 -15.97
N PRO A 103 -1.21 7.95 -16.82
CA PRO A 103 -2.29 8.55 -17.61
C PRO A 103 -3.09 7.55 -18.45
N LYS A 104 -2.42 6.56 -19.06
CA LYS A 104 -3.06 5.48 -19.83
C LYS A 104 -3.94 4.54 -18.99
N TYR A 105 -3.70 4.47 -17.69
CA TYR A 105 -4.44 3.61 -16.74
C TYR A 105 -5.33 4.41 -15.78
N ARG A 106 -5.54 5.71 -16.04
CA ARG A 106 -6.16 6.60 -15.06
C ARG A 106 -7.54 6.14 -14.58
N LYS A 107 -8.32 5.48 -15.45
CA LYS A 107 -9.66 4.97 -15.12
C LYS A 107 -9.65 3.70 -14.27
N SER A 108 -8.52 2.97 -14.20
CA SER A 108 -8.40 1.70 -13.49
C SER A 108 -7.60 1.80 -12.19
N ILE A 109 -7.13 3.01 -11.83
CA ILE A 109 -6.29 3.23 -10.65
C ILE A 109 -6.85 4.33 -9.75
N ILE A 110 -6.47 4.24 -8.48
CA ILE A 110 -6.65 5.22 -7.43
C ILE A 110 -5.26 5.73 -7.07
N LEU A 111 -5.09 7.05 -7.06
CA LEU A 111 -3.82 7.71 -6.75
C LEU A 111 -3.98 8.49 -5.45
N SER A 112 -3.13 8.21 -4.46
CA SER A 112 -2.99 9.00 -3.24
C SER A 112 -1.67 9.77 -3.27
N THR A 113 -1.73 11.05 -2.89
CA THR A 113 -0.54 11.85 -2.61
C THR A 113 -0.62 12.44 -1.21
N LYS A 114 0.46 13.09 -0.80
CA LYS A 114 0.61 13.75 0.50
C LYS A 114 1.13 15.15 0.26
N ILE A 115 0.80 16.02 1.20
CA ILE A 115 1.32 17.38 1.26
C ILE A 115 2.31 17.40 2.41
N GLU A 116 3.49 17.98 2.19
CA GLU A 116 4.46 18.20 3.25
C GLU A 116 4.28 19.61 3.80
N THR A 117 4.07 19.71 5.12
CA THR A 117 4.09 20.99 5.84
C THR A 117 5.16 20.93 6.91
N THR A 118 6.02 21.95 6.99
CA THR A 118 6.99 22.09 8.09
C THR A 118 6.34 22.71 9.34
N THR A 119 5.14 23.25 9.19
CA THR A 119 4.33 23.83 10.25
C THR A 119 2.96 23.15 10.32
N ARG A 120 2.20 23.43 11.38
CA ARG A 120 0.80 23.00 11.50
C ARG A 120 -0.15 23.88 10.68
N ASP A 121 0.35 24.94 10.03
CA ASP A 121 -0.46 25.80 9.18
C ASP A 121 -0.71 25.10 7.84
N VAL A 122 -1.95 24.67 7.63
CA VAL A 122 -2.37 23.97 6.41
C VAL A 122 -2.28 24.86 5.18
N SER A 123 -2.31 26.19 5.33
CA SER A 123 -2.20 27.12 4.20
C SER A 123 -0.81 27.10 3.55
N GLU A 124 0.23 26.70 4.30
CA GLU A 124 1.59 26.59 3.77
C GLU A 124 1.76 25.37 2.86
N GLY A 125 1.02 24.29 3.10
CA GLY A 125 1.06 23.09 2.26
C GLY A 125 0.20 23.17 1.00
N MET A 126 -0.66 24.19 0.88
CA MET A 126 -1.55 24.35 -0.29
C MET A 126 -0.95 25.24 -1.39
N LYS A 127 0.33 25.62 -1.27
CA LYS A 127 1.09 26.40 -2.26
C LYS A 127 1.79 25.48 -3.26
#